data_AF-A0A7W0YE48-F1
#
_entry.id   AF-A0A7W0YE48-F1
#
_cell.length_a   1.000
_cell.length_b   1.000
_cell.length_c   1.000
_cell.angle_alpha   90.00
_cell.angle_beta   90.00
_cell.angle_gamma   90.00
#
_symmetry.space_group_name_H-M   'P 1'
#
loop_
_entity.id
_entity.type
_entity.pdbx_description
1 polymer ?
#
loop_
_entity_poly.entity_id
_entity_poly.type
_entity_poly.pdbx_seq_one_letter_code
_entity_poly.pdbx_strand_id
1 'polypeptide(L)' 'EYPAEFRQHRVVRAYNESNDMIDAVVLGESEPETVIAQLFQNPVAAFLQARSVTRGCYTFAIERA' A
#
# COMPACT_ATOMS: atom_id res chain seq x y z
N GLU A 1 9.34 8.44 -2.71
CA GLU A 1 9.53 8.31 -1.25
C GLU A 1 8.18 8.41 -0.56
N TYR A 2 7.92 7.62 0.47
CA TYR A 2 6.62 7.61 1.14
C TYR A 2 6.49 8.84 2.09
N PRO A 3 5.38 9.61 2.08
CA PRO A 3 5.29 10.83 2.88
C PRO A 3 5.38 10.56 4.39
N ALA A 4 6.21 11.32 5.10
CA ALA A 4 6.50 11.11 6.53
C ALA A 4 5.26 11.15 7.42
N GLU A 5 4.32 12.05 7.13
CA GLU A 5 3.06 12.23 7.87
C GLU A 5 2.14 11.00 7.81
N PHE A 6 2.32 10.11 6.84
CA PHE A 6 1.49 8.94 6.63
C PHE A 6 2.16 7.62 7.04
N ARG A 7 3.36 7.68 7.60
CA ARG A 7 4.13 6.46 7.93
C ARG A 7 3.48 5.62 9.05
N GLN A 8 2.57 6.20 9.84
CA GLN A 8 1.87 5.50 10.92
C GLN A 8 0.37 5.32 10.62
N HIS A 9 -0.21 4.24 11.17
CA HIS A 9 -1.65 3.96 11.11
C HIS A 9 -2.22 3.89 9.68
N ARG A 10 -1.42 3.42 8.73
CA ARG A 10 -1.84 3.19 7.34
C ARG A 10 -1.84 1.71 7.01
N VAL A 11 -2.70 1.31 6.09
CA VAL A 11 -2.70 0.00 5.44
C VAL A 11 -2.37 0.22 3.98
N VAL A 12 -1.44 -0.55 3.46
CA VAL A 12 -1.13 -0.59 2.02
C VAL A 12 -1.84 -1.79 1.43
N ARG A 13 -2.69 -1.56 0.43
CA ARG A 13 -3.45 -2.60 -0.26
C ARG A 13 -2.95 -2.73 -1.69
N ALA A 14 -2.70 -3.96 -2.13
CA ALA A 14 -2.34 -4.26 -3.50
C ALA A 14 -3.58 -4.57 -4.33
N TYR A 15 -3.60 -4.06 -5.56
CA TYR A 15 -4.68 -4.24 -6.51
C TYR A 15 -4.16 -4.78 -7.84
N ASN A 16 -4.97 -5.59 -8.51
CA ASN A 16 -4.74 -6.01 -9.90
C ASN A 16 -5.28 -4.97 -10.90
N GLU A 17 -5.09 -5.22 -12.20
CA GLU A 17 -5.59 -4.35 -13.28
C GLU A 17 -7.12 -4.24 -13.32
N SER A 18 -7.83 -5.24 -12.78
CA SER A 18 -9.29 -5.25 -12.65
C SER A 18 -9.81 -4.50 -11.42
N ASN A 19 -8.94 -3.84 -10.64
CA ASN A 19 -9.24 -3.19 -9.36
C ASN A 19 -9.67 -4.15 -8.24
N ASP A 20 -9.39 -5.44 -8.36
CA ASP A 20 -9.57 -6.39 -7.25
C ASP A 20 -8.42 -6.24 -6.26
N MET A 21 -8.76 -6.21 -4.97
CA MET A 21 -7.77 -6.26 -3.91
C MET A 21 -7.21 -7.68 -3.82
N ILE A 22 -5.91 -7.82 -4.06
CA ILE A 22 -5.23 -9.13 -4.04
C ILE A 22 -4.39 -9.34 -2.79
N ASP A 23 -3.98 -8.26 -2.11
CA ASP A 23 -3.22 -8.34 -0.87
C ASP A 23 -3.37 -7.05 -0.03
N ALA A 24 -3.06 -7.10 1.25
CA ALA A 24 -3.08 -5.95 2.16
C ALA A 24 -2.16 -6.13 3.36
N VAL A 25 -1.35 -5.11 3.65
CA VAL A 25 -0.43 -5.10 4.79
C VAL A 25 -0.64 -3.83 5.61
N VAL A 26 -0.78 -3.99 6.93
CA VAL A 26 -0.83 -2.86 7.86
C VAL A 26 0.60 -2.37 8.10
N LEU A 27 0.82 -1.07 7.89
CA LEU A 27 2.06 -0.40 8.26
C LEU A 27 2.13 -0.31 9.78
N GLY A 28 2.88 -1.25 10.37
CA GLY A 28 3.23 -1.28 11.79
C GLY A 28 4.56 -0.54 12.03
N GLU A 29 5.53 -1.23 12.62
CA GLU A 29 6.89 -0.70 12.83
C GLU A 29 7.78 -0.82 11.60
N SER A 30 7.36 -1.56 10.58
CA SER A 30 8.11 -1.76 9.33
C SER A 30 8.09 -0.50 8.45
N GLU A 31 9.21 -0.21 7.79
CA GLU A 31 9.29 0.90 6.84
C GLU A 31 8.32 0.68 5.66
N PRO A 32 7.51 1.70 5.28
CA PRO A 32 6.55 1.59 4.18
C PRO A 32 7.17 1.12 2.87
N GLU A 33 8.39 1.57 2.59
CA GLU A 33 9.15 1.24 1.40
C GLU A 33 9.43 -0.27 1.30
N THR A 34 9.71 -0.93 2.43
CA THR A 34 9.91 -2.38 2.49
C THR A 34 8.61 -3.12 2.18
N VAL A 35 7.49 -2.66 2.74
CA VAL A 35 6.17 -3.25 2.49
C VAL A 35 5.74 -3.07 1.02
N ILE A 36 5.97 -1.88 0.47
CA ILE A 36 5.70 -1.59 -0.94
C ILE A 36 6.52 -2.50 -1.85
N ALA A 37 7.81 -2.65 -1.58
CA ALA A 37 8.68 -3.53 -2.33
C ALA A 37 8.19 -4.98 -2.28
N GLN A 38 7.84 -5.49 -1.10
CA GLN A 38 7.30 -6.85 -0.92
C GLN A 38 6.00 -7.05 -1.71
N LEU A 39 5.05 -6.12 -1.62
CA LEU A 39 3.79 -6.20 -2.36
C LEU A 39 4.01 -6.18 -3.87
N PHE A 40 4.97 -5.38 -4.36
CA PHE A 40 5.31 -5.34 -5.78
C PHE A 40 6.12 -6.54 -6.28
N GLN A 41 6.63 -7.41 -5.40
CA GLN A 41 7.19 -8.71 -5.83
C GLN A 41 6.12 -9.59 -6.47
N ASN A 42 4.83 -9.37 -6.16
CA ASN A 42 3.74 -9.98 -6.90
C ASN A 42 3.57 -9.26 -8.26
N PRO A 43 3.85 -9.93 -9.41
CA PRO A 43 3.72 -9.29 -10.71
C PRO A 43 2.26 -8.91 -11.03
N VAL A 44 1.28 -9.55 -10.39
CA VAL A 44 -0.16 -9.26 -10.56
C VAL A 44 -0.55 -7.94 -9.87
N ALA A 45 0.23 -7.46 -8.90
CA ALA A 45 0.01 -6.16 -8.29
C ALA A 45 0.32 -5.05 -9.30
N ALA A 46 -0.73 -4.42 -9.83
CA ALA A 46 -0.64 -3.33 -10.78
C ALA A 46 -0.32 -2.01 -10.06
N PHE A 47 -1.04 -1.72 -8.97
CA PHE A 47 -0.84 -0.55 -8.13
C PHE A 47 -1.17 -0.87 -6.68
N LEU A 48 -0.69 -0.02 -5.77
CA LEU A 48 -1.03 -0.10 -4.35
C LEU A 48 -1.83 1.14 -3.94
N GLN A 49 -2.60 1.04 -2.86
CA GLN A 49 -3.23 2.20 -2.24
C GLN A 49 -2.87 2.26 -0.76
N ALA A 50 -2.43 3.44 -0.32
CA ALA A 50 -2.35 3.77 1.10
C ALA A 50 -3.72 4.21 1.61
N ARG A 51 -4.19 3.56 2.67
CA ARG A 51 -5.48 3.88 3.32
C ARG A 51 -5.32 3.99 4.83
N SER A 52 -6.27 4.66 5.48
CA SER A 52 -6.36 4.68 6.94
C SER A 52 -6.76 3.31 7.49
N VAL A 53 -6.06 2.81 8.51
CA VAL A 53 -6.38 1.53 9.17
C VAL A 53 -7.77 1.57 9.84
N THR A 54 -8.12 2.70 10.47
CA THR A 54 -9.33 2.80 11.30
C THR A 54 -10.59 3.12 10.50
N ARG A 55 -10.47 3.87 9.40
CA ARG A 55 -11.62 4.33 8.61
C ARG A 55 -11.66 3.81 7.19
N GLY A 56 -10.60 3.14 6.72
CA GLY A 56 -10.50 2.65 5.33
C GLY A 56 -10.45 3.77 4.28
N CYS A 57 -10.36 5.04 4.70
CA CYS A 57 -10.30 6.19 3.81
C CYS A 57 -9.06 6.10 2.92
N TYR A 58 -9.28 6.31 1.62
CA TYR A 58 -8.22 6.46 0.64
C TYR A 58 -7.34 7.67 0.97
N THR A 59 -6.02 7.50 0.86
CA THR A 59 -5.05 8.61 1.00
C THR A 59 -4.39 8.90 -0.36
N PHE A 60 -3.68 7.92 -0.93
CA PHE A 60 -3.04 8.03 -2.24
C PHE A 60 -2.76 6.65 -2.84
N ALA A 61 -2.55 6.61 -4.16
CA ALA A 61 -2.09 5.44 -4.89
C ALA A 61 -0.55 5.47 -5.04
N ILE A 62 0.03 4.28 -5.13
CA ILE A 62 1.47 4.06 -5.31
C ILE A 62 1.60 3.17 -6.54
N GLU A 63 2.33 3.67 -7.53
CA GLU A 63 2.58 2.98 -8.79
C GLU A 63 4.07 2.69 -8.93
N ARG A 64 4.43 1.71 -9.76
CA ARG A 64 5.84 1.45 -10.11
C ARG A 64 6.35 2.65 -10.91
N ALA A 65 7.51 3.19 -10.50
CA ALA A 65 8.22 4.24 -11.25
C ALA A 65 8.92 3.67 -12.49
#